data_AF-A0A559KHJ0-F1
#
_entry.id   AF-A0A559KHJ0-F1
#
_cell.length_a   1.000
_cell.length_b   1.000
_cell.length_c   1.000
_cell.angle_alpha   90.00
_cell.angle_beta   90.00
_cell.angle_gamma   90.00
#
_symmetry.space_group_name_H-M   'P 1'
#
loop_
_entity.id
_entity.type
_entity.pdbx_description
1 polymer ?
#
loop_
_entity_poly.entity_id
_entity_poly.type
_entity_poly.pdbx_seq_one_letter_code
_entity_poly.pdbx_strand_id
1 'polypeptide(L)' 'MEQEKQKKREASYEELFLIFGKRVEKVLAVMVILLFVALMAAQLLLQNAHVRYLLVKVEQLEGNPYRADGSKAMEK' A
#
# COMPACT_ATOMS: atom_id res chain seq x y z
N MET A 1 -34.91 38.35 -18.50
CA MET A 1 -34.70 38.14 -17.05
C MET A 1 -34.44 36.67 -16.67
N GLU A 2 -34.87 35.66 -17.44
CA GLU A 2 -34.59 34.25 -17.07
C GLU A 2 -33.18 33.76 -17.42
N GLN A 3 -32.58 34.23 -18.52
CA GLN A 3 -31.23 33.81 -18.94
C GLN A 3 -30.12 34.21 -17.94
N GLU A 4 -30.26 35.35 -17.24
CA GLU A 4 -29.28 35.77 -16.22
C GLU A 4 -29.32 34.89 -14.95
N LYS A 5 -30.48 34.30 -14.64
CA LYS A 5 -30.62 33.39 -13.49
C LYS A 5 -29.97 32.02 -13.76
N GLN A 6 -30.06 31.52 -14.98
CA GLN A 6 -29.38 30.27 -15.38
C GLN A 6 -27.86 30.44 -15.36
N LYS A 7 -27.34 31.51 -15.94
CA LYS A 7 -25.90 31.80 -15.97
C LYS A 7 -25.29 31.95 -14.56
N LYS A 8 -26.03 32.55 -13.62
CA LYS A 8 -25.64 32.62 -12.19
C LYS A 8 -25.64 31.26 -11.50
N ARG A 9 -26.58 30.37 -11.82
CA ARG A 9 -26.60 29.01 -11.25
C ARG A 9 -25.45 28.16 -11.77
N GLU A 10 -25.13 28.26 -13.06
CA GLU A 10 -23.99 27.55 -13.66
C GLU A 10 -22.67 28.02 -13.06
N ALA A 11 -22.47 29.34 -12.92
CA ALA A 11 -21.27 29.89 -12.27
C ALA A 11 -21.10 29.41 -10.81
N SER A 12 -22.21 29.28 -10.07
CA SER A 12 -22.17 28.73 -8.70
C SER A 12 -21.85 27.24 -8.67
N TYR A 13 -22.37 26.46 -9.62
CA TYR A 13 -22.06 25.02 -9.74
C TYR A 13 -20.60 24.78 -10.11
N GLU A 14 -20.04 25.63 -10.97
CA GLU A 14 -18.63 25.58 -11.38
C GLU A 14 -17.69 25.86 -10.20
N GLU A 15 -18.01 26.83 -9.34
CA GLU A 15 -17.25 27.09 -8.11
C GLU A 15 -17.31 25.91 -7.13
N LEU A 16 -18.49 25.33 -6.92
CA LEU A 16 -18.68 24.14 -6.09
C LEU A 16 -17.88 22.95 -6.64
N PHE A 17 -17.87 22.77 -7.96
CA PHE A 17 -17.11 21.72 -8.64
C PHE A 17 -15.59 21.92 -8.47
N LEU A 18 -15.10 23.14 -8.63
CA LEU A 18 -13.69 23.47 -8.44
C LEU A 18 -13.22 23.25 -7.00
N ILE A 19 -14.04 23.61 -6.00
CA ILE A 19 -13.73 23.38 -4.58
C ILE A 19 -13.72 21.87 -4.28
N PHE A 20 -14.72 21.15 -4.79
CA PHE A 20 -14.81 19.71 -4.60
C PHE A 20 -13.65 18.97 -5.27
N GLY A 21 -13.33 19.30 -6.53
CA GLY A 21 -12.23 18.73 -7.29
C GLY A 21 -10.89 18.89 -6.58
N LYS A 22 -10.56 20.11 -6.13
CA LYS A 22 -9.33 20.37 -5.36
C LYS A 22 -9.25 19.56 -4.06
N ARG A 23 -10.39 19.36 -3.40
CA ARG A 23 -10.45 18.58 -2.15
C ARG A 23 -10.24 17.10 -2.42
N VAL A 24 -10.88 16.55 -3.46
CA VAL A 24 -10.73 15.15 -3.88
C VAL A 24 -9.31 14.89 -4.33
N GLU A 25 -8.71 15.77 -5.13
CA GLU A 25 -7.33 15.65 -5.60
C GLU A 25 -6.34 15.53 -4.43
N LYS A 26 -6.50 16.40 -3.42
CA LYS A 26 -5.65 16.37 -2.23
C LYS A 26 -5.84 15.08 -1.42
N VAL A 27 -7.07 14.62 -1.24
CA VAL A 27 -7.35 13.36 -0.54
C VAL A 27 -6.78 12.17 -1.32
N LEU A 28 -6.93 12.16 -2.64
CA LEU A 28 -6.41 11.11 -3.51
C LEU A 28 -4.87 11.04 -3.42
N ALA A 29 -4.19 12.19 -3.49
CA ALA A 29 -2.74 12.26 -3.35
C ALA A 29 -2.27 11.73 -1.98
N VAL A 30 -2.95 12.12 -0.89
CA VAL A 30 -2.64 11.63 0.47
C VAL A 30 -2.88 10.12 0.58
N MET A 31 -3.98 9.62 0.02
CA MET A 31 -4.31 8.18 0.02
C MET A 31 -3.26 7.37 -0.73
N VAL A 32 -2.80 7.85 -1.89
CA VAL A 32 -1.73 7.19 -2.66
C VAL A 32 -0.42 7.15 -1.88
N ILE A 33 -0.04 8.26 -1.24
CA ILE A 33 1.17 8.31 -0.39
C ILE A 33 1.05 7.35 0.79
N LEU A 34 -0.09 7.33 1.49
CA LEU A 34 -0.33 6.40 2.59
C LEU A 34 -0.26 4.94 2.14
N LEU A 35 -0.85 4.61 0.99
CA LEU A 35 -0.80 3.26 0.43
C LEU A 35 0.65 2.88 0.08
N PHE A 36 1.41 3.80 -0.51
CA PHE A 36 2.82 3.57 -0.84
C PHE A 36 3.67 3.31 0.40
N VAL A 37 3.48 4.11 1.46
CA VAL A 37 4.17 3.91 2.75
C VAL A 37 3.77 2.57 3.38
N ALA A 38 2.49 2.20 3.36
CA ALA A 38 2.02 0.92 3.86
C ALA A 38 2.63 -0.26 3.07
N LEU A 39 2.74 -0.14 1.75
CA LEU A 39 3.40 -1.14 0.91
C LEU A 39 4.88 -1.26 1.24
N MET A 40 5.60 -0.13 1.38
CA MET A 40 7.00 -0.14 1.80
C MET A 40 7.18 -0.82 3.17
N ALA A 41 6.31 -0.53 4.13
CA ALA A 41 6.33 -1.17 5.44
C ALA A 41 6.10 -2.68 5.33
N ALA A 42 5.13 -3.12 4.52
CA ALA A 42 4.87 -4.54 4.27
C ALA A 42 6.08 -5.23 3.63
N GLN A 43 6.74 -4.60 2.65
CA GLN A 43 7.96 -5.12 2.02
C GLN A 43 9.11 -5.25 3.04
N LEU A 44 9.32 -4.26 3.90
CA LEU A 44 10.33 -4.32 4.98
C LEU A 44 10.03 -5.42 6.00
N LEU A 45 8.76 -5.59 6.38
CA LEU A 45 8.33 -6.69 7.25
C LEU A 45 8.63 -8.05 6.59
N LEU A 46 8.32 -8.21 5.31
CA LEU A 46 8.59 -9.44 4.56
C LEU A 46 10.08 -9.71 4.32
N GLN A 47 10.92 -8.67 4.24
CA GLN A 47 12.37 -8.81 4.14
C GLN A 47 12.98 -9.38 5.43
N ASN A 48 12.34 -9.18 6.58
CA ASN A 48 12.76 -9.80 7.83
C ASN A 48 12.40 -11.30 7.80
N ALA A 49 13.43 -12.15 7.70
CA ALA A 49 13.30 -13.62 7.65
C ALA A 49 12.44 -14.20 8.78
N HIS A 50 12.44 -13.57 9.97
CA HIS A 50 11.66 -14.03 11.11
C HIS A 50 10.16 -13.76 10.97
N VAL A 51 9.80 -12.64 10.34
CA VAL A 51 8.40 -12.26 10.08
C VAL A 51 7.87 -12.99 8.85
N ARG A 52 8.72 -13.18 7.83
CA ARG A 52 8.40 -14.03 6.67
C ARG A 52 8.06 -15.45 7.10
N TYR A 53 8.85 -16.05 7.98
CA TYR A 53 8.61 -17.41 8.48
C TYR A 53 7.30 -17.54 9.31
N LEU A 54 6.86 -16.46 9.96
CA LEU A 54 5.60 -16.44 10.73
C LEU A 54 4.37 -16.18 9.86
N LEU A 55 4.44 -15.30 8.86
CA LEU A 55 3.33 -15.03 7.93
C LEU A 55 3.22 -16.09 6.83
N VAL A 56 4.35 -16.58 6.32
CA VAL A 56 4.41 -17.62 5.29
C VAL A 56 4.40 -18.97 5.99
N LYS A 57 3.22 -19.36 6.48
CA LYS A 57 2.94 -20.69 7.08
C LYS A 57 3.32 -21.86 6.15
N VAL A 58 3.52 -21.58 4.86
CA VAL A 58 3.97 -22.54 3.85
C VAL A 58 5.42 -22.98 4.11
N GLU A 59 6.34 -22.11 4.56
CA GLU A 59 7.73 -22.51 4.92
C GLU A 59 7.76 -23.42 6.16
N GLN A 60 6.76 -23.35 7.05
CA GLN A 60 6.66 -24.23 8.22
C GLN A 60 6.25 -25.66 7.84
N LEU A 61 5.62 -25.84 6.68
CA LEU A 61 5.18 -27.14 6.17
C LEU A 61 6.25 -27.84 5.30
N GLU A 62 7.31 -27.13 4.89
CA GLU A 62 8.44 -27.72 4.15
C GLU A 62 9.43 -28.48 5.05
N GLY A 63 9.23 -28.46 6.36
CA GLY A 63 10.14 -29.12 7.31
C GLY A 63 11.41 -28.29 7.51
N ASN A 64 11.97 -28.39 8.72
CA ASN A 64 13.23 -27.78 9.13
C ASN A 64 14.26 -27.73 7.97
N PRO A 65 14.81 -26.57 7.58
CA PRO A 65 15.88 -26.53 6.60
C PRO A 65 16.99 -27.43 7.12
N TYR A 66 17.26 -28.51 6.39
CA TYR A 66 18.35 -29.42 6.68
C TYR A 66 19.58 -28.54 6.88
N ARG A 67 20.10 -28.47 8.10
CA ARG A 67 21.41 -27.88 8.37
C ARG A 67 22.32 -28.62 7.42
N ALA A 68 22.83 -27.93 6.41
CA ALA A 68 23.92 -28.42 5.60
C ALA A 68 25.17 -28.43 6.49
N ASP A 69 25.17 -29.33 7.48
CA ASP A 69 26.34 -29.68 8.27
C ASP A 69 27.17 -30.62 7.40
N GLY A 70 27.74 -30.04 6.35
CA GLY A 70 28.78 -30.65 5.53
C GLY A 70 30.12 -30.63 6.24
N SER A 71 30.19 -30.91 7.54
CA SER A 71 31.48 -30.98 8.24
C SER A 71 31.43 -31.88 9.47
N LYS A 72 31.55 -33.19 9.19
CA LYS A 72 32.36 -34.19 9.94
C LYS A 72 31.74 -35.59 9.84
N ALA A 73 31.70 -36.14 8.62
CA ALA A 73 31.81 -37.59 8.42
C ALA A 73 33.24 -37.90 7.92
N MET A 74 34.22 -37.42 8.68
CA MET A 74 35.58 -37.93 8.70
C MET A 74 35.84 -38.31 10.15
N GLU A 75 35.35 -39.46 10.58
CA GLU A 75 35.91 -40.11 11.76
C GLU A 75 35.76 -41.64 11.67
N LYS A 76 36.85 -42.24 11.18
CA LYS A 76 37.42 -43.57 11.44
C LYS A 76 36.62 -44.82 11.07
#